data_AF-A0A7X5REZ8-F1
#
_entry.id   AF-A0A7X5REZ8-F1
#
_cell.length_a   1.000
_cell.length_b   1.000
_cell.length_c   1.000
_cell.angle_alpha   90.00
_cell.angle_beta   90.00
_cell.angle_gamma   90.00
#
_symmetry.space_group_name_H-M   'P 1'
#
loop_
_entity.id
_entity.type
_entity.pdbx_description
1 polymer ?
#
loop_
_entity_poly.entity_id
_entity_poly.type
_entity_poly.pdbx_seq_one_letter_code
_entity_poly.pdbx_strand_id
1 'polypeptide(L)'
;MTKRSKEEYEEYRLPQKIFLLNSVIRDKTISDNGILVYCYLKAIQRADVNYYPMSVELMDYFFRHTFDMETRDKKKYVDGLNDLEAHNLIRKITGKKFNFEYDLQKIYFDPTKSNKENEQFFTVVYSDELCSIMQIEDDNFSGSKAKLVRYFVNVVSTFMKGKRWTFDLLNDTKKDGIVGFSSIQNLSDISNINKDTIVTYNKILEKEKLLYIYRANELILRSDRTLDGITNTYGRYKYKKLIASKGEQHKSEYGYDKEKDSVKFKTKKTAERKSLGAKYYYLLEGQDYDEQTIIEIYRYAVEYNKRHEGDSFYENKLKDLEFFKQFPFITEDCFKENPKPKRKFPIDDDNWGVPNSMETDFSVEEIFDMPTLNDVEIIDTG
;
A
#
# COMPACT_ATOMS: atom_id res chain seq x y z
N MET A 1 5.29 45.26 -20.91
CA MET A 1 4.82 43.94 -20.46
C MET A 1 5.86 43.36 -19.52
N THR A 2 5.57 43.36 -18.22
CA THR A 2 6.48 42.82 -17.21
C THR A 2 6.52 41.30 -17.37
N LYS A 3 7.71 40.72 -17.63
CA LYS A 3 7.90 39.26 -17.66
C LYS A 3 7.67 38.74 -16.25
N ARG A 4 6.65 37.90 -16.08
CA ARG A 4 6.43 37.16 -14.83
C ARG A 4 7.53 36.13 -14.62
N SER A 5 7.84 35.81 -13.36
CA SER A 5 8.81 34.75 -13.04
C SER A 5 8.25 33.37 -13.39
N LYS A 6 9.11 32.35 -13.55
CA LYS A 6 8.67 30.96 -13.81
C LYS A 6 7.74 30.46 -12.69
N GLU A 7 8.05 30.83 -11.44
CA GLU A 7 7.27 30.50 -10.24
C GLU A 7 5.87 31.13 -10.28
N GLU A 8 5.76 32.39 -10.70
CA GLU A 8 4.46 33.05 -10.88
C GLU A 8 3.61 32.35 -11.95
N TYR A 9 4.21 31.84 -13.04
CA TYR A 9 3.46 31.10 -14.07
C TYR A 9 2.97 29.72 -13.61
N GLU A 10 3.69 29.05 -12.70
CA GLU A 10 3.25 27.77 -12.14
C GLU A 10 2.06 27.95 -11.18
N GLU A 11 1.99 29.06 -10.45
CA GLU A 11 0.88 29.41 -9.56
C GLU A 11 -0.47 29.59 -10.30
N TYR A 12 -0.44 29.95 -11.59
CA TYR A 12 -1.66 30.13 -12.40
C TYR A 12 -2.17 28.87 -13.10
N ARG A 13 -1.52 27.71 -12.96
CA ARG A 13 -2.00 26.48 -13.60
C ARG A 13 -3.20 25.92 -12.84
N LEU A 14 -4.38 26.08 -13.44
CA LEU A 14 -5.61 25.55 -12.86
C LEU A 14 -5.63 24.01 -12.96
N PRO A 15 -5.98 23.31 -11.87
CA PRO A 15 -6.07 21.85 -11.88
C PRO A 15 -7.25 21.41 -12.75
N GLN A 16 -6.97 20.60 -13.76
CA GLN A 16 -7.96 19.99 -14.64
C GLN A 16 -8.48 18.69 -14.03
N LYS A 17 -9.80 18.46 -14.07
CA LYS A 17 -10.39 17.16 -13.74
C LYS A 17 -10.17 16.17 -14.89
N ILE A 18 -9.66 15.00 -14.58
CA ILE A 18 -9.42 13.91 -15.52
C ILE A 18 -10.30 12.73 -15.10
N PHE A 19 -11.15 12.28 -16.02
CA PHE A 19 -12.09 11.19 -15.79
C PHE A 19 -11.52 9.89 -16.36
N LEU A 20 -11.30 8.89 -15.51
CA LEU A 20 -10.63 7.64 -15.85
C LEU A 20 -11.59 6.46 -15.66
N LEU A 21 -11.71 5.56 -16.63
CA LEU A 21 -12.53 4.36 -16.48
C LEU A 21 -11.88 3.40 -15.49
N ASN A 22 -12.67 2.90 -14.54
CA ASN A 22 -12.19 1.93 -13.54
C ASN A 22 -11.78 0.61 -14.19
N SER A 23 -12.45 0.20 -15.27
CA SER A 23 -12.10 -1.00 -16.04
C SER A 23 -10.71 -0.91 -16.66
N VAL A 24 -10.23 0.29 -17.00
CA VAL A 24 -8.90 0.50 -17.59
C VAL A 24 -7.83 0.61 -16.50
N ILE A 25 -8.05 1.45 -15.48
CA ILE A 25 -7.00 1.69 -14.44
C ILE A 25 -6.76 0.48 -13.53
N ARG A 26 -7.74 -0.43 -13.41
CA ARG A 26 -7.65 -1.68 -12.64
C ARG A 26 -7.25 -2.87 -13.51
N ASP A 27 -7.08 -2.67 -14.82
CA ASP A 27 -6.60 -3.72 -15.70
C ASP A 27 -5.13 -4.03 -15.38
N LYS A 28 -4.87 -5.27 -14.99
CA LYS A 28 -3.54 -5.75 -14.61
C LYS A 28 -2.68 -6.10 -15.82
N THR A 29 -3.28 -6.27 -17.01
CA THR A 29 -2.55 -6.60 -18.23
C THR A 29 -2.01 -5.37 -18.94
N ILE A 30 -2.63 -4.21 -18.72
CA ILE A 30 -2.06 -2.92 -19.13
C ILE A 30 -0.83 -2.66 -18.27
N SER A 31 0.24 -2.14 -18.85
CA SER A 31 1.50 -1.76 -18.21
C SER A 31 1.41 -0.43 -17.45
N ASP A 32 2.33 -0.19 -16.51
CA ASP A 32 2.42 1.09 -15.78
C ASP A 32 2.54 2.30 -16.72
N ASN A 33 3.32 2.16 -17.80
CA ASN A 33 3.45 3.18 -18.84
C ASN A 33 2.13 3.38 -19.61
N GLY A 34 1.39 2.31 -19.88
CA GLY A 34 0.06 2.37 -20.49
C GLY A 34 -0.91 3.18 -19.65
N ILE A 35 -0.93 2.97 -18.32
CA ILE A 35 -1.77 3.77 -17.41
C ILE A 35 -1.32 5.24 -17.35
N LEU A 36 -0.02 5.51 -17.32
CA LEU A 36 0.50 6.89 -17.38
C LEU A 36 0.05 7.61 -18.66
N VAL A 37 0.20 6.97 -19.82
CA VAL A 37 -0.25 7.51 -21.12
C VAL A 37 -1.76 7.66 -21.15
N TYR A 38 -2.51 6.69 -20.63
CA TYR A 38 -3.97 6.76 -20.55
C TYR A 38 -4.44 8.01 -19.79
N CYS A 39 -3.79 8.34 -18.66
CA CYS A 39 -4.07 9.57 -17.92
C CYS A 39 -3.88 10.83 -18.77
N TYR A 40 -2.79 10.92 -19.54
CA TYR A 40 -2.56 12.03 -20.46
C TYR A 40 -3.62 12.10 -21.56
N LEU A 41 -3.92 10.97 -22.21
CA LEU A 41 -4.90 10.91 -23.29
C LEU A 41 -6.29 11.35 -22.80
N LYS A 42 -6.69 10.93 -21.61
CA LYS A 42 -7.95 11.36 -20.98
C LYS A 42 -7.93 12.84 -20.56
N ALA A 43 -6.77 13.42 -20.29
CA ALA A 43 -6.65 14.85 -19.99
C ALA A 43 -6.85 15.70 -21.25
N ILE A 44 -6.34 15.28 -22.41
CA ILE A 44 -6.46 16.04 -23.67
C ILE A 44 -7.73 15.74 -24.45
N GLN A 45 -8.42 14.65 -24.12
CA GLN A 45 -9.63 14.22 -24.82
C GLN A 45 -10.77 15.24 -24.66
N ARG A 46 -11.49 15.47 -25.75
CA ARG A 46 -12.63 16.35 -25.91
C ARG A 46 -13.77 15.55 -26.54
N ALA A 47 -15.01 15.98 -26.30
CA ALA A 47 -16.19 15.28 -26.80
C ALA A 47 -16.41 15.44 -28.32
N ASP A 48 -15.83 16.47 -28.92
CA ASP A 48 -16.04 16.88 -30.31
C ASP A 48 -14.91 16.46 -31.27
N VAL A 49 -13.89 15.75 -30.77
CA VAL A 49 -12.70 15.38 -31.54
C VAL A 49 -12.38 13.91 -31.30
N ASN A 50 -12.15 13.16 -32.39
CA ASN A 50 -11.77 11.75 -32.31
C ASN A 50 -10.28 11.54 -32.61
N TYR A 51 -9.71 12.33 -33.52
CA TYR A 51 -8.32 12.19 -33.98
C TYR A 51 -7.42 13.23 -33.32
N TYR A 52 -6.35 12.76 -32.69
CA TYR A 52 -5.46 13.59 -31.89
C TYR A 52 -4.02 13.49 -32.40
N PRO A 53 -3.46 14.60 -32.94
CA PRO A 53 -2.04 14.71 -33.15
C PRO A 53 -1.34 14.95 -31.80
N MET A 54 -0.27 14.19 -31.53
CA MET A 54 0.48 14.28 -30.29
C MET A 54 1.94 13.89 -30.48
N SER A 55 2.80 14.38 -29.59
CA SER A 55 4.19 13.96 -29.49
C SER A 55 4.52 13.51 -28.08
N VAL A 56 5.52 12.65 -27.94
CA VAL A 56 6.00 12.19 -26.62
C VAL A 56 6.52 13.36 -25.76
N GLU A 57 7.04 14.41 -26.40
CA GLU A 57 7.53 15.62 -25.71
C GLU A 57 6.36 16.43 -25.14
N LEU A 58 5.22 16.50 -25.84
CA LEU A 58 4.01 17.12 -25.31
C LEU A 58 3.40 16.30 -24.17
N MET A 59 3.53 14.97 -24.21
CA MET A 59 3.13 14.09 -23.11
C MET A 59 3.97 14.35 -21.86
N ASP A 60 5.29 14.35 -21.97
CA ASP A 60 6.17 14.61 -20.82
C ASP A 60 6.02 16.04 -20.31
N TYR A 61 5.90 17.03 -21.20
CA TYR A 61 5.63 18.41 -20.81
C TYR A 61 4.33 18.56 -20.00
N PHE A 62 3.28 17.80 -20.32
CA PHE A 62 2.06 17.78 -19.53
C PHE A 62 2.33 17.39 -18.08
N PHE A 63 3.21 16.43 -17.83
CA PHE A 63 3.51 15.94 -16.48
C PHE A 63 4.60 16.74 -15.75
N ARG A 64 5.67 17.11 -16.44
CA ARG A 64 6.87 17.68 -15.83
C ARG A 64 7.07 19.17 -16.07
N HIS A 65 6.36 19.73 -17.05
CA HIS A 65 6.43 21.14 -17.41
C HIS A 65 7.83 21.58 -17.87
N THR A 66 8.56 20.64 -18.46
CA THR A 66 9.86 20.85 -19.10
C THR A 66 9.89 20.17 -20.46
N PHE A 67 10.75 20.66 -21.36
CA PHE A 67 11.09 19.99 -22.61
C PHE A 67 12.42 19.22 -22.50
N ASP A 68 13.08 19.28 -21.34
CA ASP A 68 14.32 18.57 -21.06
C ASP A 68 14.02 17.11 -20.76
N MET A 69 13.87 16.34 -21.85
CA MET A 69 13.41 14.96 -21.82
C MET A 69 14.51 14.03 -22.32
N GLU A 70 14.94 13.12 -21.45
CA GLU A 70 15.91 12.09 -21.82
C GLU A 70 15.35 11.09 -22.83
N THR A 71 16.22 10.56 -23.70
CA THR A 71 15.83 9.54 -24.70
C THR A 71 15.17 8.31 -24.07
N ARG A 72 15.61 7.89 -22.88
CA ARG A 72 15.03 6.76 -22.13
C ARG A 72 13.57 7.02 -21.75
N ASP A 73 13.24 8.26 -21.39
CA ASP A 73 11.88 8.65 -21.05
C ASP A 73 10.97 8.70 -22.29
N LYS A 74 11.51 9.04 -23.48
CA LYS A 74 10.76 8.94 -24.75
C LYS A 74 10.23 7.53 -25.00
N LYS A 75 11.07 6.53 -24.73
CA LYS A 75 10.68 5.12 -24.91
C LYS A 75 9.50 4.72 -24.02
N LYS A 76 9.44 5.20 -22.77
CA LYS A 76 8.33 4.89 -21.85
C LYS A 76 6.97 5.31 -22.41
N TYR A 77 6.87 6.50 -23.01
CA TYR A 77 5.63 6.97 -23.63
C TYR A 77 5.25 6.16 -24.88
N VAL A 78 6.23 5.80 -25.70
CA VAL A 78 6.00 4.92 -26.86
C VAL A 78 5.52 3.54 -26.42
N ASP A 79 6.16 2.95 -25.41
CA ASP A 79 5.76 1.66 -24.85
C ASP A 79 4.34 1.72 -24.30
N GLY A 80 3.97 2.81 -23.60
CA GLY A 80 2.61 3.02 -23.12
C GLY A 80 1.57 3.18 -24.22
N LEU A 81 1.90 3.85 -25.33
CA LEU A 81 1.01 3.93 -26.50
C LEU A 81 0.81 2.55 -27.15
N ASN A 82 1.90 1.82 -27.40
CA ASN A 82 1.86 0.48 -28.00
C ASN A 82 1.02 -0.49 -27.14
N ASP A 83 1.14 -0.38 -25.82
CA ASP A 83 0.38 -1.19 -24.88
C ASP A 83 -1.13 -0.89 -24.93
N LEU A 84 -1.51 0.40 -24.98
CA LEU A 84 -2.91 0.78 -25.17
C LEU A 84 -3.46 0.38 -26.54
N GLU A 85 -2.64 0.39 -27.60
CA GLU A 85 -2.99 -0.15 -28.92
C GLU A 85 -3.26 -1.65 -28.85
N ALA A 86 -2.38 -2.42 -28.18
CA ALA A 86 -2.52 -3.86 -28.02
C ALA A 86 -3.80 -4.25 -27.25
N HIS A 87 -4.20 -3.43 -26.28
CA HIS A 87 -5.47 -3.57 -25.56
C HIS A 87 -6.69 -3.04 -26.32
N ASN A 88 -6.52 -2.64 -27.59
CA ASN A 88 -7.58 -2.09 -28.43
C ASN A 88 -8.25 -0.84 -27.84
N LEU A 89 -7.57 -0.10 -26.96
CA LEU A 89 -8.11 1.11 -26.33
C LEU A 89 -7.92 2.34 -27.21
N ILE A 90 -6.89 2.35 -28.04
CA ILE A 90 -6.62 3.41 -29.02
C ILE A 90 -6.27 2.76 -30.37
N ARG A 91 -6.37 3.55 -31.44
CA ARG A 91 -5.96 3.11 -32.78
C ARG A 91 -5.06 4.14 -33.43
N LYS A 92 -3.86 3.71 -33.84
CA LYS A 92 -2.94 4.57 -34.59
C LYS A 92 -3.45 4.81 -36.00
N ILE A 93 -3.50 6.08 -36.40
CA ILE A 93 -3.86 6.51 -37.75
C ILE A 93 -2.59 6.67 -38.58
N THR A 94 -1.62 7.44 -38.07
CA THR A 94 -0.31 7.62 -38.70
C THR A 94 0.74 7.98 -37.64
N GLY A 95 2.02 7.93 -38.02
CA GLY A 95 3.09 8.37 -37.14
C GLY A 95 4.43 8.50 -37.85
N LYS A 96 5.26 9.42 -37.34
CA LYS A 96 6.63 9.63 -37.78
C LYS A 96 7.53 9.93 -36.57
N LYS A 97 8.51 9.05 -36.34
CA LYS A 97 9.39 9.09 -35.17
C LYS A 97 8.58 9.10 -33.86
N PHE A 98 8.52 10.24 -33.17
CA PHE A 98 7.85 10.43 -31.89
C PHE A 98 6.60 11.33 -31.98
N ASN A 99 6.11 11.56 -33.21
CA ASN A 99 4.86 12.25 -33.47
C ASN A 99 3.87 11.24 -34.03
N PHE A 100 2.66 11.25 -33.49
CA PHE A 100 1.63 10.28 -33.79
C PHE A 100 0.27 10.95 -33.94
N GLU A 101 -0.60 10.30 -34.70
CA GLU A 101 -2.02 10.61 -34.74
C GLU A 101 -2.78 9.37 -34.28
N TYR A 102 -3.60 9.53 -33.24
CA TYR A 102 -4.42 8.45 -32.68
C TYR A 102 -5.90 8.78 -32.73
N ASP A 103 -6.70 7.77 -33.01
CA ASP A 103 -8.13 7.76 -32.76
C ASP A 103 -8.38 7.31 -31.30
N LEU A 104 -8.98 8.22 -30.52
CA LEU A 104 -9.27 8.04 -29.10
C LEU A 104 -10.75 7.71 -28.82
N GLN A 105 -11.57 7.47 -29.85
CA GLN A 105 -13.01 7.26 -29.70
C GLN A 105 -13.34 6.12 -28.72
N LYS A 106 -12.55 5.05 -28.70
CA LYS A 106 -12.80 3.87 -27.86
C LYS A 106 -12.64 4.12 -26.36
N ILE A 107 -11.84 5.11 -25.95
CA ILE A 107 -11.70 5.51 -24.54
C ILE A 107 -12.59 6.68 -24.15
N TYR A 108 -13.36 7.22 -25.11
CA TYR A 108 -14.34 8.26 -24.83
C TYR A 108 -15.52 7.69 -24.03
N PHE A 109 -15.95 8.43 -23.02
CA PHE A 109 -17.21 8.20 -22.33
C PHE A 109 -17.72 9.52 -21.80
N ASP A 110 -19.04 9.64 -21.66
CA ASP A 110 -19.71 10.80 -21.09
C ASP A 110 -19.93 10.58 -19.58
N PRO A 111 -19.21 11.30 -18.69
CA PRO A 111 -19.34 11.13 -17.25
C PRO A 111 -20.72 11.50 -16.70
N THR A 112 -21.55 12.21 -17.47
CA THR A 112 -22.93 12.55 -17.07
C THR A 112 -23.90 11.39 -17.32
N LYS A 113 -23.54 10.47 -18.22
CA LYS A 113 -24.32 9.29 -18.60
C LYS A 113 -23.77 7.99 -18.03
N SER A 114 -22.59 8.02 -17.42
CA SER A 114 -22.04 6.89 -16.69
C SER A 114 -22.85 6.66 -15.41
N ASN A 115 -23.62 5.57 -15.39
CA ASN A 115 -24.40 5.14 -14.24
C ASN A 115 -24.25 3.62 -14.06
N LYS A 116 -24.95 3.06 -13.06
CA LYS A 116 -24.97 1.61 -12.83
C LYS A 116 -25.54 0.82 -14.02
N GLU A 117 -26.40 1.42 -14.83
CA GLU A 117 -27.08 0.77 -15.96
C GLU A 117 -26.14 0.54 -17.14
N ASN A 118 -25.15 1.43 -17.32
CA ASN A 118 -24.13 1.30 -18.35
C ASN A 118 -22.86 0.59 -17.85
N GLU A 119 -22.82 0.15 -16.59
CA GLU A 119 -21.67 -0.51 -15.92
C GLU A 119 -20.33 0.25 -16.00
N GLN A 120 -20.36 1.53 -16.37
CA GLN A 120 -19.18 2.36 -16.56
C GLN A 120 -18.84 3.13 -15.29
N PHE A 121 -18.15 2.48 -14.37
CA PHE A 121 -17.58 3.16 -13.21
C PHE A 121 -16.32 3.94 -13.59
N PHE A 122 -16.19 5.15 -13.03
CA PHE A 122 -15.04 6.01 -13.30
C PHE A 122 -14.50 6.68 -12.04
N THR A 123 -13.23 7.07 -12.12
CA THR A 123 -12.47 7.77 -11.10
C THR A 123 -12.15 9.18 -11.59
N VAL A 124 -12.11 10.15 -10.66
CA VAL A 124 -11.71 11.52 -10.98
C VAL A 124 -10.41 11.82 -10.25
N VAL A 125 -9.37 12.12 -11.04
CA VAL A 125 -8.09 12.64 -10.57
C VAL A 125 -7.89 14.05 -11.11
N TYR A 126 -6.93 14.77 -10.56
CA TYR A 126 -6.61 16.12 -11.01
C TYR A 126 -5.22 16.16 -11.66
N SER A 127 -5.04 17.02 -12.66
CA SER A 127 -3.79 17.12 -13.41
C SER A 127 -2.61 17.51 -12.51
N ASP A 128 -2.81 18.42 -11.57
CA ASP A 128 -1.81 18.82 -10.57
C ASP A 128 -1.33 17.64 -9.73
N GLU A 129 -2.23 16.73 -9.33
CA GLU A 129 -1.86 15.51 -8.59
C GLU A 129 -0.90 14.62 -9.40
N LEU A 130 -1.17 14.46 -10.70
CA LEU A 130 -0.33 13.66 -11.58
C LEU A 130 1.02 14.34 -11.85
N CYS A 131 1.01 15.66 -12.06
CA CYS A 131 2.23 16.44 -12.23
C CYS A 131 3.12 16.34 -10.99
N SER A 132 2.56 16.55 -9.79
CA SER A 132 3.30 16.46 -8.54
C SER A 132 3.98 15.10 -8.39
N ILE A 133 3.32 13.98 -8.73
CA ILE A 133 3.92 12.64 -8.69
C ILE A 133 5.10 12.52 -9.67
N MET A 134 4.94 13.04 -10.88
CA MET A 134 5.96 12.93 -11.92
C MET A 134 7.17 13.85 -11.68
N GLN A 135 6.99 14.89 -10.86
CA GLN A 135 8.02 15.86 -10.48
C GLN A 135 8.68 15.58 -9.12
N ILE A 136 8.31 14.50 -8.40
CA ILE A 136 9.02 14.07 -7.19
C ILE A 136 10.52 13.92 -7.52
N GLU A 137 11.39 14.54 -6.74
CA GLU A 137 12.84 14.46 -6.95
C GLU A 137 13.33 13.00 -6.86
N ASP A 138 14.26 12.62 -7.72
CA ASP A 138 14.73 11.23 -7.81
C ASP A 138 15.46 10.79 -6.52
N ASP A 139 16.08 11.73 -5.78
CA ASP A 139 16.66 11.49 -4.45
C ASP A 139 15.60 11.10 -3.41
N ASN A 140 14.37 11.59 -3.58
CA ASN A 140 13.23 11.28 -2.72
C ASN A 140 12.49 10.01 -3.16
N PHE A 141 12.73 9.53 -4.40
CA PHE A 141 12.08 8.35 -4.94
C PHE A 141 12.86 7.72 -6.12
N SER A 142 13.49 6.58 -5.86
CA SER A 142 14.21 5.79 -6.88
C SER A 142 13.33 4.80 -7.66
N GLY A 143 12.02 4.74 -7.36
CA GLY A 143 11.10 3.81 -8.00
C GLY A 143 10.50 4.32 -9.32
N SER A 144 9.66 3.49 -9.95
CA SER A 144 8.94 3.88 -11.16
C SER A 144 7.82 4.89 -10.85
N LYS A 145 7.97 6.12 -11.34
CA LYS A 145 6.93 7.16 -11.25
C LYS A 145 5.64 6.76 -11.97
N ALA A 146 5.72 6.04 -13.08
CA ALA A 146 4.56 5.49 -13.77
C ALA A 146 3.78 4.49 -12.89
N LYS A 147 4.50 3.65 -12.14
CA LYS A 147 3.91 2.69 -11.18
C LYS A 147 3.30 3.40 -9.98
N LEU A 148 3.93 4.49 -9.51
CA LEU A 148 3.37 5.34 -8.46
C LEU A 148 2.10 6.07 -8.93
N VAL A 149 2.03 6.51 -10.19
CA VAL A 149 0.81 7.04 -10.82
C VAL A 149 -0.28 5.97 -10.84
N ARG A 150 0.01 4.73 -11.31
CA ARG A 150 -0.95 3.61 -11.26
C ARG A 150 -1.50 3.42 -9.85
N TYR A 151 -0.61 3.36 -8.87
CA TYR A 151 -1.01 3.19 -7.48
C TYR A 151 -1.95 4.31 -7.02
N PHE A 152 -1.55 5.56 -7.25
CA PHE A 152 -2.33 6.72 -6.84
C PHE A 152 -3.74 6.73 -7.45
N VAL A 153 -3.86 6.51 -8.77
CA VAL A 153 -5.20 6.50 -9.43
C VAL A 153 -6.07 5.36 -8.91
N ASN A 154 -5.48 4.19 -8.59
CA ASN A 154 -6.22 3.06 -8.02
C ASN A 154 -6.65 3.30 -6.57
N VAL A 155 -5.84 3.96 -5.74
CA VAL A 155 -6.26 4.40 -4.40
C VAL A 155 -7.43 5.37 -4.51
N VAL A 156 -7.34 6.38 -5.37
CA VAL A 156 -8.44 7.36 -5.56
C VAL A 156 -9.71 6.67 -6.07
N SER A 157 -9.57 5.57 -6.84
CA SER A 157 -10.73 4.78 -7.30
C SER A 157 -11.51 4.10 -6.18
N THR A 158 -10.94 4.00 -4.97
CA THR A 158 -11.62 3.44 -3.78
C THR A 158 -12.43 4.49 -3.02
N PHE A 159 -12.38 5.76 -3.42
CA PHE A 159 -13.10 6.81 -2.72
C PHE A 159 -14.60 6.69 -2.96
N MET A 160 -15.35 6.70 -1.85
CA MET A 160 -16.79 6.49 -1.82
C MET A 160 -17.51 7.69 -2.42
N LYS A 161 -18.45 7.42 -3.33
CA LYS A 161 -19.26 8.42 -4.05
C LYS A 161 -20.75 8.28 -3.73
N GLY A 162 -21.52 9.33 -4.03
CA GLY A 162 -22.97 9.36 -3.88
C GLY A 162 -23.47 10.05 -2.61
N LYS A 163 -24.80 10.17 -2.48
CA LYS A 163 -25.47 11.00 -1.47
C LYS A 163 -25.02 10.71 -0.03
N ARG A 164 -24.88 9.43 0.34
CA ARG A 164 -24.43 9.00 1.68
C ARG A 164 -22.98 9.42 2.00
N TRP A 165 -22.18 9.68 0.97
CA TRP A 165 -20.76 10.00 1.06
C TRP A 165 -20.46 11.44 0.60
N THR A 166 -21.49 12.30 0.58
CA THR A 166 -21.37 13.72 0.29
C THR A 166 -21.17 14.47 1.61
N PHE A 167 -20.13 15.30 1.68
CA PHE A 167 -19.77 16.05 2.88
C PHE A 167 -19.87 17.55 2.63
N ASP A 168 -20.34 18.28 3.63
CA ASP A 168 -20.28 19.74 3.69
C ASP A 168 -18.85 20.18 4.03
N LEU A 169 -18.26 20.98 3.16
CA LEU A 169 -16.94 21.57 3.35
C LEU A 169 -17.06 22.98 3.96
N LEU A 170 -15.98 23.47 4.57
CA LEU A 170 -15.93 24.78 5.25
C LEU A 170 -16.27 25.99 4.38
N ASN A 171 -16.28 25.82 3.06
CA ASN A 171 -16.62 26.84 2.07
C ASN A 171 -18.04 26.67 1.50
N ASP A 172 -18.94 26.04 2.25
CA ASP A 172 -20.33 25.73 1.88
C ASP A 172 -20.47 24.91 0.58
N THR A 173 -19.39 24.22 0.16
CA THR A 173 -19.46 23.31 -0.98
C THR A 173 -19.70 21.88 -0.50
N LYS A 174 -20.63 21.20 -1.17
CA LYS A 174 -20.90 19.77 -0.96
C LYS A 174 -20.05 18.95 -1.92
N LYS A 175 -19.36 17.93 -1.39
CA LYS A 175 -18.48 17.08 -2.21
C LYS A 175 -18.44 15.65 -1.73
N ASP A 176 -18.54 14.72 -2.67
CA ASP A 176 -18.33 13.29 -2.48
C ASP A 176 -16.94 12.85 -3.01
N GLY A 177 -16.63 11.55 -2.92
CA GLY A 177 -15.34 11.03 -3.38
C GLY A 177 -14.16 11.57 -2.55
N ILE A 178 -14.40 11.87 -1.27
CA ILE A 178 -13.38 12.40 -0.36
C ILE A 178 -12.68 11.29 0.42
N VAL A 179 -13.45 10.28 0.85
CA VAL A 179 -13.02 9.23 1.78
C VAL A 179 -13.13 7.87 1.09
N GLY A 180 -12.10 7.04 1.19
CA GLY A 180 -12.12 5.63 0.81
C GLY A 180 -11.67 4.74 1.95
N PHE A 181 -12.20 3.53 2.00
CA PHE A 181 -11.78 2.49 2.95
C PHE A 181 -11.23 1.33 2.15
N SER A 182 -9.99 0.93 2.41
CA SER A 182 -9.37 -0.16 1.68
C SER A 182 -8.29 -0.85 2.49
N SER A 183 -8.13 -2.16 2.35
CA SER A 183 -6.98 -2.85 2.91
C SER A 183 -5.75 -2.66 2.00
N ILE A 184 -4.55 -2.83 2.57
CA ILE A 184 -3.32 -2.88 1.78
C ILE A 184 -3.36 -4.05 0.79
N GLN A 185 -4.00 -5.17 1.16
CA GLN A 185 -4.25 -6.30 0.26
C GLN A 185 -5.09 -5.89 -0.94
N ASN A 186 -6.25 -5.27 -0.73
CA ASN A 186 -7.11 -4.85 -1.85
C ASN A 186 -6.39 -3.86 -2.78
N LEU A 187 -5.62 -2.92 -2.22
CA LEU A 187 -4.82 -1.98 -3.02
C LEU A 187 -3.70 -2.69 -3.80
N SER A 188 -3.08 -3.71 -3.21
CA SER A 188 -2.10 -4.59 -3.85
C SER A 188 -2.71 -5.29 -5.06
N ASP A 189 -3.91 -5.83 -4.87
CA ASP A 189 -4.60 -6.60 -5.90
C ASP A 189 -5.04 -5.72 -7.06
N ILE A 190 -5.71 -4.60 -6.81
CA ILE A 190 -6.22 -3.74 -7.90
C ILE A 190 -5.10 -2.97 -8.62
N SER A 191 -3.97 -2.75 -7.95
CA SER A 191 -2.83 -2.04 -8.56
C SER A 191 -1.82 -2.99 -9.21
N ASN A 192 -1.88 -4.29 -8.94
CA ASN A 192 -0.84 -5.24 -9.33
C ASN A 192 0.56 -4.83 -8.77
N ILE A 193 0.59 -4.45 -7.48
CA ILE A 193 1.80 -3.96 -6.80
C ILE A 193 1.92 -4.68 -5.47
N ASN A 194 3.10 -5.22 -5.16
CA ASN A 194 3.30 -5.89 -3.88
C ASN A 194 3.04 -4.96 -2.66
N LYS A 195 2.70 -5.57 -1.53
CA LYS A 195 2.31 -4.85 -0.31
C LYS A 195 3.41 -3.92 0.21
N ASP A 196 4.67 -4.33 0.15
CA ASP A 196 5.79 -3.56 0.67
C ASP A 196 6.04 -2.28 -0.14
N THR A 197 5.92 -2.39 -1.47
CA THR A 197 5.97 -1.24 -2.37
C THR A 197 4.81 -0.29 -2.11
N ILE A 198 3.60 -0.82 -1.85
CA ILE A 198 2.45 0.00 -1.47
C ILE A 198 2.69 0.76 -0.16
N VAL A 199 3.25 0.11 0.86
CA VAL A 199 3.61 0.77 2.12
C VAL A 199 4.62 1.90 1.87
N THR A 200 5.56 1.68 0.97
CA THR A 200 6.55 2.69 0.56
C THR A 200 5.90 3.85 -0.19
N TYR A 201 5.03 3.55 -1.15
CA TYR A 201 4.30 4.56 -1.93
C TYR A 201 3.36 5.39 -1.06
N ASN A 202 2.73 4.78 -0.06
CA ASN A 202 1.94 5.50 0.93
C ASN A 202 2.76 6.55 1.67
N LYS A 203 3.97 6.19 2.14
CA LYS A 203 4.86 7.14 2.83
C LYS A 203 5.27 8.29 1.91
N ILE A 204 5.58 8.00 0.65
CA ILE A 204 5.96 9.02 -0.35
C ILE A 204 4.78 9.97 -0.61
N LEU A 205 3.60 9.45 -0.91
CA LEU A 205 2.42 10.27 -1.20
C LEU A 205 1.94 11.09 0.01
N GLU A 206 2.14 10.61 1.23
CA GLU A 206 1.90 11.38 2.45
C GLU A 206 2.94 12.48 2.65
N LYS A 207 4.23 12.21 2.39
CA LYS A 207 5.32 13.20 2.44
C LYS A 207 5.07 14.34 1.45
N GLU A 208 4.69 14.00 0.22
CA GLU A 208 4.36 14.96 -0.85
C GLU A 208 2.97 15.61 -0.68
N LYS A 209 2.26 15.32 0.41
CA LYS A 209 0.93 15.90 0.73
C LYS A 209 -0.09 15.69 -0.39
N LEU A 210 -0.03 14.56 -1.10
CA LEU A 210 -1.03 14.16 -2.09
C LEU A 210 -2.11 13.29 -1.45
N LEU A 211 -1.70 12.38 -0.57
CA LEU A 211 -2.56 11.42 0.10
C LEU A 211 -2.45 11.59 1.62
N TYR A 212 -3.53 11.33 2.35
CA TYR A 212 -3.50 11.16 3.80
C TYR A 212 -4.16 9.84 4.17
N ILE A 213 -3.54 9.13 5.11
CA ILE A 213 -3.96 7.79 5.51
C ILE A 213 -4.13 7.76 7.02
N TYR A 214 -5.38 7.59 7.46
CA TYR A 214 -5.66 7.17 8.82
C TYR A 214 -5.47 5.66 8.91
N ARG A 215 -4.47 5.24 9.67
CA ARG A 215 -4.15 3.82 9.91
C ARG A 215 -4.91 3.36 11.15
N ALA A 216 -5.89 2.48 10.94
CA ALA A 216 -6.56 1.82 12.04
C ALA A 216 -5.70 0.63 12.48
N ASN A 217 -5.42 0.52 13.78
CA ASN A 217 -4.63 -0.59 14.35
C ASN A 217 -5.53 -1.63 15.01
N GLU A 218 -6.84 -1.43 14.94
CA GLU A 218 -7.88 -2.25 15.52
C GLU A 218 -8.25 -3.42 14.59
N LEU A 219 -8.85 -4.45 15.19
CA LEU A 219 -9.35 -5.61 14.46
C LEU A 219 -10.87 -5.52 14.30
N ILE A 220 -11.42 -6.23 13.32
CA ILE A 220 -12.84 -6.52 13.14
C ILE A 220 -13.04 -8.01 13.38
N LEU A 221 -14.09 -8.38 14.11
CA LEU A 221 -14.57 -9.76 14.16
C LEU A 221 -15.49 -10.01 12.96
N ARG A 222 -15.10 -10.93 12.08
CA ARG A 222 -15.93 -11.37 10.97
C ARG A 222 -17.01 -12.34 11.42
N SER A 223 -18.02 -12.55 10.58
CA SER A 223 -19.13 -13.47 10.83
C SER A 223 -18.71 -14.92 11.06
N ASP A 224 -17.55 -15.32 10.52
CA ASP A 224 -16.92 -16.63 10.71
C ASP A 224 -16.07 -16.72 11.99
N ARG A 225 -16.15 -15.71 12.87
CA ARG A 225 -15.35 -15.55 14.10
C ARG A 225 -13.85 -15.37 13.87
N THR A 226 -13.41 -15.07 12.65
CA THR A 226 -12.02 -14.70 12.39
C THR A 226 -11.80 -13.22 12.71
N LEU A 227 -10.60 -12.88 13.20
CA LEU A 227 -10.18 -11.50 13.41
C LEU A 227 -9.39 -11.02 12.18
N ASP A 228 -9.82 -9.90 11.60
CA ASP A 228 -9.11 -9.23 10.51
C ASP A 228 -8.78 -7.78 10.89
N GLY A 229 -7.80 -7.16 10.22
CA GLY A 229 -7.50 -5.74 10.46
C GLY A 229 -8.60 -4.83 9.94
N ILE A 230 -8.94 -3.77 10.69
CA ILE A 230 -9.75 -2.69 10.12
C ILE A 230 -9.04 -2.12 8.89
N THR A 231 -9.82 -1.87 7.84
CA THR A 231 -9.31 -1.21 6.65
C THR A 231 -8.88 0.22 6.96
N ASN A 232 -7.72 0.62 6.46
CA ASN A 232 -7.27 2.00 6.53
C ASN A 232 -8.25 2.94 5.82
N THR A 233 -8.28 4.18 6.29
CA THR A 233 -9.07 5.25 5.68
C THR A 233 -8.16 6.18 4.89
N TYR A 234 -8.45 6.31 3.60
CA TYR A 234 -7.68 7.10 2.65
C TYR A 234 -8.47 8.33 2.20
N GLY A 235 -7.74 9.37 1.85
CA GLY A 235 -8.30 10.50 1.11
C GLY A 235 -7.20 11.49 0.71
N ARG A 236 -7.56 12.50 -0.06
CA ARG A 236 -6.60 13.55 -0.45
C ARG A 236 -6.14 14.33 0.77
N TYR A 237 -4.85 14.66 0.83
CA TYR A 237 -4.26 15.31 2.00
C TYR A 237 -4.97 16.62 2.40
N LYS A 238 -5.48 17.39 1.43
CA LYS A 238 -6.26 18.60 1.69
C LYS A 238 -7.49 18.41 2.58
N TYR A 239 -8.00 17.18 2.70
CA TYR A 239 -9.13 16.81 3.57
C TYR A 239 -8.70 16.04 4.83
N LYS A 240 -7.42 16.09 5.21
CA LYS A 240 -6.83 15.32 6.34
C LYS A 240 -7.67 15.31 7.61
N LYS A 241 -8.20 16.46 8.05
CA LYS A 241 -9.03 16.54 9.27
C LYS A 241 -10.32 15.71 9.15
N LEU A 242 -11.01 15.81 8.01
CA LEU A 242 -12.23 15.06 7.74
C LEU A 242 -11.94 13.55 7.64
N ILE A 243 -10.85 13.18 6.97
CA ILE A 243 -10.43 11.78 6.84
C ILE A 243 -10.09 11.18 8.21
N ALA A 244 -9.36 11.90 9.07
CA ALA A 244 -9.05 11.46 10.42
C ALA A 244 -10.32 11.23 11.25
N SER A 245 -11.26 12.18 11.20
CA SER A 245 -12.56 12.06 11.88
C SER A 245 -13.36 10.85 11.37
N LYS A 246 -13.39 10.61 10.06
CA LYS A 246 -14.08 9.47 9.47
C LYS A 246 -13.38 8.14 9.74
N GLY A 247 -12.06 8.14 9.85
CA GLY A 247 -11.29 6.99 10.31
C GLY A 247 -11.64 6.61 11.74
N GLU A 248 -11.69 7.59 12.65
CA GLU A 248 -12.09 7.34 14.05
C GLU A 248 -13.54 6.88 14.18
N GLN A 249 -14.45 7.42 13.36
CA GLN A 249 -15.83 6.96 13.30
C GLN A 249 -15.91 5.51 12.79
N HIS A 250 -15.23 5.18 11.69
CA HIS A 250 -15.22 3.83 11.14
C HIS A 250 -14.64 2.82 12.13
N LYS A 251 -13.56 3.21 12.82
CA LYS A 251 -12.99 2.46 13.93
C LYS A 251 -14.01 2.25 15.05
N SER A 252 -14.73 3.29 15.48
CA SER A 252 -15.73 3.15 16.54
C SER A 252 -16.94 2.30 16.12
N GLU A 253 -17.33 2.34 14.84
CA GLU A 253 -18.50 1.60 14.30
C GLU A 253 -18.22 0.11 14.07
N TYR A 254 -17.02 -0.24 13.59
CA TYR A 254 -16.68 -1.60 13.16
C TYR A 254 -15.55 -2.23 13.98
N GLY A 255 -14.89 -1.44 14.83
CA GLY A 255 -13.81 -1.89 15.69
C GLY A 255 -14.30 -2.87 16.71
N TYR A 256 -13.58 -3.98 16.80
CA TYR A 256 -13.78 -4.96 17.83
C TYR A 256 -13.46 -4.36 19.19
N ASP A 257 -14.48 -4.29 20.06
CA ASP A 257 -14.36 -3.86 21.45
C ASP A 257 -13.88 -5.04 22.32
N LYS A 258 -12.66 -4.90 22.84
CA LYS A 258 -12.00 -5.91 23.69
C LYS A 258 -12.73 -6.17 25.00
N GLU A 259 -13.58 -5.25 25.46
CA GLU A 259 -14.28 -5.39 26.74
C GLU A 259 -15.50 -6.30 26.66
N LYS A 260 -16.04 -6.55 25.46
CA LYS A 260 -17.31 -7.29 25.29
C LYS A 260 -17.17 -8.72 24.80
N ASP A 261 -16.12 -9.04 24.05
CA ASP A 261 -15.96 -10.38 23.50
C ASP A 261 -14.52 -10.88 23.70
N SER A 262 -14.40 -12.14 24.09
CA SER A 262 -13.11 -12.78 24.37
C SER A 262 -12.59 -13.52 23.14
N VAL A 263 -11.72 -12.87 22.36
CA VAL A 263 -10.93 -13.53 21.32
C VAL A 263 -9.45 -13.20 21.50
N LYS A 264 -8.62 -14.24 21.45
CA LYS A 264 -7.17 -14.22 21.72
C LYS A 264 -6.44 -13.39 20.64
N PHE A 265 -5.71 -12.35 21.04
CA PHE A 265 -4.91 -11.50 20.14
C PHE A 265 -3.49 -12.04 19.90
N LYS A 266 -2.90 -11.64 18.76
CA LYS A 266 -1.44 -11.56 18.53
C LYS A 266 -0.82 -10.59 19.54
N THR A 267 -0.35 -11.12 20.66
CA THR A 267 0.31 -10.38 21.73
C THR A 267 1.66 -9.80 21.27
N LYS A 268 2.23 -8.84 22.01
CA LYS A 268 3.64 -8.41 21.87
C LYS A 268 4.59 -9.62 21.75
N LYS A 269 4.31 -10.66 22.54
CA LYS A 269 4.97 -11.96 22.54
C LYS A 269 4.93 -12.68 21.20
N THR A 270 3.87 -12.49 20.40
CA THR A 270 3.71 -13.10 19.07
C THR A 270 4.58 -12.40 18.03
N ALA A 271 4.65 -11.07 18.05
CA ALA A 271 5.54 -10.30 17.19
C ALA A 271 7.02 -10.56 17.52
N GLU A 272 7.35 -10.60 18.82
CA GLU A 272 8.68 -10.99 19.31
C GLU A 272 9.07 -12.39 18.83
N ARG A 273 8.16 -13.38 18.94
CA ARG A 273 8.39 -14.74 18.42
C ARG A 273 8.61 -14.80 16.91
N LYS A 274 7.86 -14.03 16.12
CA LYS A 274 8.08 -13.94 14.67
C LYS A 274 9.45 -13.35 14.35
N SER A 275 9.84 -12.29 15.06
CA SER A 275 11.16 -11.67 14.90
C SER A 275 12.30 -12.63 15.28
N LEU A 276 12.18 -13.35 16.40
CA LEU A 276 13.16 -14.35 16.82
C LEU A 276 13.25 -15.53 15.84
N GLY A 277 12.12 -15.95 15.26
CA GLY A 277 12.08 -16.96 14.21
C GLY A 277 12.81 -16.52 12.93
N ALA A 278 12.66 -15.27 12.50
CA ALA A 278 13.39 -14.73 11.36
C ALA A 278 14.90 -14.61 11.66
N LYS A 279 15.26 -14.08 12.83
CA LYS A 279 16.66 -13.98 13.27
C LYS A 279 17.36 -15.34 13.35
N TYR A 280 16.64 -16.40 13.75
CA TYR A 280 17.17 -17.76 13.73
C TYR A 280 17.61 -18.18 12.32
N TYR A 281 16.78 -17.93 11.30
CA TYR A 281 17.13 -18.30 9.93
C TYR A 281 18.34 -17.52 9.43
N TYR A 282 18.38 -16.20 9.66
CA TYR A 282 19.54 -15.41 9.28
C TYR A 282 20.81 -15.80 10.04
N LEU A 283 20.69 -16.22 11.29
CA LEU A 283 21.82 -16.74 12.07
C LEU A 283 22.35 -18.04 11.45
N LEU A 284 21.49 -18.94 10.96
CA LEU A 284 21.90 -20.14 10.22
C LEU A 284 22.61 -19.79 8.89
N GLU A 285 22.19 -18.72 8.23
CA GLU A 285 22.79 -18.22 6.98
C GLU A 285 24.12 -17.47 7.22
N GLY A 286 24.57 -17.35 8.46
CA GLY A 286 25.86 -16.76 8.82
C GLY A 286 25.81 -15.28 9.22
N GLN A 287 24.64 -14.73 9.53
CA GLN A 287 24.53 -13.39 10.10
C GLN A 287 24.97 -13.37 11.56
N ASP A 288 25.91 -12.48 11.90
CA ASP A 288 26.35 -12.25 13.28
C ASP A 288 25.34 -11.44 14.09
N TYR A 289 25.17 -11.85 15.35
CA TYR A 289 24.36 -11.16 16.35
C TYR A 289 25.14 -11.04 17.66
N ASP A 290 24.75 -10.10 18.52
CA ASP A 290 25.31 -10.00 19.87
C ASP A 290 24.91 -11.21 20.74
N GLU A 291 25.70 -11.46 21.79
CA GLU A 291 25.53 -12.60 22.71
C GLU A 291 24.11 -12.68 23.29
N GLN A 292 23.54 -11.53 23.69
CA GLN A 292 22.21 -11.47 24.28
C GLN A 292 21.13 -11.84 23.26
N THR A 293 21.24 -11.36 22.02
CA THR A 293 20.34 -11.74 20.93
C THR A 293 20.43 -13.23 20.61
N ILE A 294 21.63 -13.83 20.61
CA ILE A 294 21.82 -15.27 20.35
C ILE A 294 21.17 -16.11 21.46
N ILE A 295 21.28 -15.68 22.73
CA ILE A 295 20.59 -16.33 23.87
C ILE A 295 19.07 -16.28 23.70
N GLU A 296 18.52 -15.15 23.24
CA GLU A 296 17.07 -15.02 23.00
C GLU A 296 16.57 -15.91 21.85
N ILE A 297 17.35 -16.02 20.77
CA ILE A 297 17.06 -16.89 19.63
C ILE A 297 17.10 -18.36 20.09
N TYR A 298 18.10 -18.75 20.88
CA TYR A 298 18.23 -20.09 21.45
C TYR A 298 17.02 -20.45 22.34
N ARG A 299 16.64 -19.55 23.27
CA ARG A 299 15.44 -19.73 24.11
C ARG A 299 14.17 -19.93 23.28
N TYR A 300 14.01 -19.13 22.24
CA TYR A 300 12.90 -19.27 21.29
C TYR A 300 12.91 -20.64 20.59
N ALA A 301 14.06 -21.11 20.11
CA ALA A 301 14.18 -22.37 19.38
C ALA A 301 13.80 -23.57 20.26
N VAL A 302 14.22 -23.59 21.52
CA VAL A 302 13.85 -24.65 22.45
C VAL A 302 12.37 -24.56 22.85
N GLU A 303 11.83 -23.35 23.12
CA GLU A 303 10.39 -23.17 23.36
C GLU A 303 9.56 -23.58 22.15
N TYR A 304 10.08 -23.40 20.93
CA TYR A 304 9.43 -23.81 19.70
C TYR A 304 9.41 -25.34 19.60
N ASN A 305 10.54 -26.01 19.80
CA ASN A 305 10.62 -27.47 19.73
C ASN A 305 9.75 -28.14 20.80
N LYS A 306 9.82 -27.70 22.06
CA LYS A 306 8.98 -28.23 23.15
C LYS A 306 7.48 -28.13 22.87
N ARG A 307 7.05 -27.11 22.12
CA ARG A 307 5.63 -26.91 21.78
C ARG A 307 5.14 -27.80 20.64
N HIS A 308 6.05 -28.33 19.82
CA HIS A 308 5.72 -29.13 18.63
C HIS A 308 6.33 -30.54 18.71
N GLU A 309 6.85 -30.93 19.88
CA GLU A 309 7.38 -32.25 20.15
C GLU A 309 6.23 -33.27 20.17
N GLY A 310 6.33 -34.32 19.35
CA GLY A 310 5.28 -35.33 19.20
C GLY A 310 4.21 -35.01 18.16
N ASP A 311 4.30 -33.89 17.43
CA ASP A 311 3.44 -33.59 16.29
C ASP A 311 4.14 -33.97 14.97
N SER A 312 3.68 -35.08 14.36
CA SER A 312 4.21 -35.65 13.10
C SER A 312 4.32 -34.65 11.94
N PHE A 313 3.52 -33.57 11.95
CA PHE A 313 3.58 -32.54 10.92
C PHE A 313 4.81 -31.63 11.03
N TYR A 314 5.40 -31.52 12.23
CA TYR A 314 6.50 -30.61 12.53
C TYR A 314 7.85 -31.29 12.75
N GLU A 315 7.93 -32.62 12.65
CA GLU A 315 9.19 -33.37 12.85
C GLU A 315 10.34 -32.84 11.97
N ASN A 316 10.06 -32.48 10.71
CA ASN A 316 11.04 -31.91 9.78
C ASN A 316 11.16 -30.37 9.86
N LYS A 317 10.47 -29.73 10.80
CA LYS A 317 10.43 -28.27 11.00
C LYS A 317 10.96 -27.82 12.37
N LEU A 318 11.39 -28.77 13.20
CA LEU A 318 12.04 -28.48 14.47
C LEU A 318 13.33 -27.70 14.23
N LYS A 319 13.63 -26.80 15.16
CA LYS A 319 14.83 -25.95 15.12
C LYS A 319 16.03 -26.77 15.55
N ASP A 320 17.10 -26.72 14.78
CA ASP A 320 18.36 -27.39 15.11
C ASP A 320 19.00 -26.73 16.35
N LEU A 321 19.01 -27.47 17.45
CA LEU A 321 19.62 -27.04 18.71
C LEU A 321 21.12 -27.34 18.76
N GLU A 322 21.61 -28.30 17.96
CA GLU A 322 23.02 -28.66 17.88
C GLU A 322 23.83 -27.50 17.28
N PHE A 323 23.23 -26.76 16.34
CA PHE A 323 23.80 -25.53 15.79
C PHE A 323 24.26 -24.54 16.87
N PHE A 324 23.60 -24.47 18.02
CA PHE A 324 23.98 -23.53 19.09
C PHE A 324 25.19 -23.96 19.91
N LYS A 325 25.66 -25.21 19.79
CA LYS A 325 26.85 -25.70 20.51
C LYS A 325 28.15 -25.01 20.07
N GLN A 326 28.14 -24.36 18.91
CA GLN A 326 29.27 -23.55 18.45
C GLN A 326 29.48 -22.28 19.30
N PHE A 327 28.48 -21.85 20.07
CA PHE A 327 28.55 -20.67 20.92
C PHE A 327 28.92 -21.06 22.36
N PRO A 328 30.14 -20.71 22.85
CA PRO A 328 30.65 -21.18 24.15
C PRO A 328 29.88 -20.62 25.36
N PHE A 329 29.11 -19.55 25.16
CA PHE A 329 28.28 -18.92 26.20
C PHE A 329 26.86 -19.52 26.30
N ILE A 330 26.45 -20.38 25.36
CA ILE A 330 25.18 -21.09 25.45
C ILE A 330 25.35 -22.29 26.40
N THR A 331 24.73 -22.19 27.56
CA THR A 331 24.75 -23.23 28.61
C THR A 331 23.32 -23.68 28.94
N GLU A 332 23.17 -24.84 29.60
CA GLU A 332 21.86 -25.29 30.11
C GLU A 332 21.23 -24.27 31.08
N ASP A 333 22.05 -23.45 31.74
CA ASP A 333 21.61 -22.38 32.63
C ASP A 333 20.93 -21.20 31.90
N CYS A 334 21.18 -21.03 30.60
CA CYS A 334 20.46 -20.06 29.78
C CYS A 334 18.94 -20.33 29.76
N PHE A 335 18.50 -21.53 30.16
CA PHE A 335 17.10 -21.91 30.31
C PHE A 335 16.42 -21.48 31.61
N LYS A 336 17.20 -21.16 32.65
CA LYS A 336 16.64 -20.80 33.95
C LYS A 336 16.02 -19.41 33.83
N GLU A 337 14.71 -19.32 34.02
CA GLU A 337 14.03 -18.03 34.14
C GLU A 337 14.72 -17.22 35.23
N ASN A 338 15.21 -16.02 34.90
CA ASN A 338 15.60 -15.07 35.94
C ASN A 338 14.36 -14.85 36.82
N PRO A 339 14.40 -15.15 38.14
CA PRO A 339 13.28 -14.85 39.00
C PRO A 339 13.02 -13.35 38.91
N LYS A 340 11.83 -12.98 38.41
CA LYS A 340 11.43 -11.58 38.30
C LYS A 340 11.64 -10.93 39.68
N PRO A 341 12.30 -9.77 39.78
CA PRO A 341 12.32 -9.05 41.05
C PRO A 341 10.88 -8.83 41.49
N LYS A 342 10.54 -9.30 42.71
CA LYS A 342 9.23 -9.02 43.32
C LYS A 342 9.04 -7.51 43.30
N ARG A 343 8.08 -7.02 42.49
CA ARG A 343 7.71 -5.60 42.47
C ARG A 343 7.34 -5.21 43.90
N LYS A 344 8.07 -4.27 44.49
CA LYS A 344 7.58 -3.54 45.66
C LYS A 344 6.42 -2.68 45.17
N PHE A 345 5.21 -2.95 45.66
CA PHE A 345 4.05 -2.12 45.41
C PHE A 345 4.24 -0.76 46.12
N PRO A 346 4.13 0.38 45.43
CA PRO A 346 3.72 1.61 46.09
C PRO A 346 2.24 1.46 46.46
N ILE A 347 1.94 1.62 47.73
CA ILE A 347 0.58 1.85 48.22
C ILE A 347 0.31 3.34 48.01
N ASP A 348 -0.53 3.67 47.03
CA ASP A 348 -1.67 4.59 47.24
C ASP A 348 -2.61 4.55 46.03
N ASP A 349 -3.89 4.46 46.38
CA ASP A 349 -5.18 4.40 45.65
C ASP A 349 -5.26 5.17 44.31
N ASP A 350 -6.01 4.78 43.28
CA ASP A 350 -7.34 4.18 43.27
C ASP A 350 -7.69 3.57 41.89
N ASN A 351 -8.30 2.37 41.96
CA ASN A 351 -9.34 1.83 41.08
C ASN A 351 -9.05 1.51 39.59
N TRP A 352 -8.88 0.22 39.26
CA TRP A 352 -9.88 -0.60 38.54
C TRP A 352 -9.32 -2.01 38.24
N GLY A 353 -9.88 -3.02 38.91
CA GLY A 353 -9.99 -4.40 38.40
C GLY A 353 -8.79 -5.34 38.61
N VAL A 354 -8.93 -6.25 39.58
CA VAL A 354 -8.05 -7.38 39.92
C VAL A 354 -7.61 -8.24 38.71
N PRO A 355 -6.37 -8.74 38.67
CA PRO A 355 -5.94 -9.73 37.68
C PRO A 355 -6.49 -11.11 38.06
N ASN A 356 -7.26 -11.74 37.16
CA ASN A 356 -7.67 -13.13 37.35
C ASN A 356 -6.73 -14.10 36.64
N SER A 357 -6.44 -15.18 37.37
CA SER A 357 -5.48 -16.25 37.09
C SER A 357 -6.00 -17.34 36.14
N MET A 358 -5.06 -18.23 35.77
CA MET A 358 -5.18 -19.53 35.05
C MET A 358 -4.83 -19.41 33.56
N GLU A 359 -3.63 -19.84 33.14
CA GLU A 359 -3.21 -21.25 32.93
C GLU A 359 -4.01 -21.94 31.82
N THR A 360 -3.28 -22.35 30.76
CA THR A 360 -3.63 -23.37 29.71
C THR A 360 -4.82 -23.05 28.78
N ASP A 361 -4.86 -23.23 27.45
CA ASP A 361 -4.05 -23.91 26.43
C ASP A 361 -4.19 -23.20 25.04
N PHE A 362 -3.26 -23.51 24.13
CA PHE A 362 -3.17 -23.00 22.75
C PHE A 362 -3.77 -24.01 21.74
N SER A 363 -4.25 -23.54 20.58
CA SER A 363 -4.59 -24.39 19.42
C SER A 363 -3.86 -23.93 18.14
N VAL A 364 -3.71 -24.87 17.20
CA VAL A 364 -2.59 -25.07 16.25
C VAL A 364 -2.63 -24.21 14.96
N GLU A 365 -3.50 -23.22 14.82
CA GLU A 365 -3.77 -22.63 13.48
C GLU A 365 -2.97 -21.37 13.10
N GLU A 366 -1.98 -20.95 13.90
CA GLU A 366 -1.23 -19.69 13.66
C GLU A 366 0.13 -19.84 12.94
N ILE A 367 0.28 -20.79 12.01
CA ILE A 367 1.57 -21.05 11.30
C ILE A 367 1.54 -20.79 9.77
N PHE A 368 0.45 -20.30 9.19
CA PHE A 368 0.38 -20.07 7.72
C PHE A 368 1.14 -18.83 7.18
N ASP A 369 2.10 -18.28 7.93
CA ASP A 369 2.74 -17.00 7.60
C ASP A 369 4.27 -17.01 7.81
N MET A 370 4.89 -18.19 7.85
CA MET A 370 6.36 -18.30 7.83
C MET A 370 6.83 -18.61 6.41
N PRO A 371 7.85 -17.91 5.88
CA PRO A 371 8.48 -18.31 4.63
C PRO A 371 9.07 -19.70 4.80
N THR A 372 8.83 -20.56 3.82
CA THR A 372 9.45 -21.89 3.73
C THR A 372 10.68 -21.82 2.84
N LEU A 373 11.57 -22.80 2.94
CA LEU A 373 12.80 -22.91 2.12
C LEU A 373 12.56 -22.83 0.59
N ASN A 374 11.31 -22.97 0.13
CA ASN A 374 10.94 -22.81 -1.28
C ASN A 374 10.62 -21.36 -1.68
N ASP A 375 10.55 -20.42 -0.74
CA ASP A 375 10.14 -19.03 -0.97
C ASP A 375 11.33 -18.06 -1.11
N VAL A 376 12.56 -18.58 -1.09
CA VAL A 376 13.80 -17.81 -1.33
C VAL A 376 14.46 -18.39 -2.58
N GLU A 377 14.15 -17.83 -3.75
CA GLU A 377 14.87 -18.15 -4.98
C GLU A 377 16.34 -17.72 -4.83
N ILE A 378 17.22 -18.72 -4.84
CA ILE A 378 18.66 -18.58 -4.90
C ILE A 378 19.00 -17.97 -6.26
N ILE A 379 19.50 -16.72 -6.27
CA ILE A 379 20.24 -16.19 -7.41
C ILE A 379 21.62 -16.83 -7.34
N ASP A 380 21.80 -17.89 -8.12
CA ASP A 380 23.10 -18.53 -8.33
C ASP A 380 23.93 -17.64 -9.27
N THR A 381 24.97 -17.01 -8.74
CA THR A 381 26.00 -16.34 -9.55
C THR A 381 27.17 -17.30 -9.73
N GLY A 382 27.10 -18.10 -10.79
CA GLY A 382 28.21 -18.81 -11.42
C GLY A 382 28.30 -18.43 -12.89
#